data_AF-A0A822HFJ2-F1
#
_entry.id   AF-A0A822HFJ2-F1
#
_cell.length_a   1.000
_cell.length_b   1.000
_cell.length_c   1.000
_cell.angle_alpha   90.00
_cell.angle_beta   90.00
_cell.angle_gamma   90.00
#
_symmetry.space_group_name_H-M   'P 1'
#
loop_
_entity.id
_entity.type
_entity.pdbx_description
1 polymer ?
#
loop_
_entity_poly.entity_id
_entity_poly.type
_entity_poly.pdbx_seq_one_letter_code
_entity_poly.pdbx_strand_id
1 'polypeptide(L)'
;MLISSLEGADKIVKRLNTSEKINYIRQYAYLIHRLFYVKLRESQWKYYYDIGMQENIWFGLVSKKRAAMNSMHHTYGRSKTLIVQHLTTLQRQLQEDH
;
A
#
# COMPACT_ATOMS: atom_id res chain seq x y z
N MET A 1 -7.53 26.43 -6.08
CA MET A 1 -7.95 26.63 -7.48
C MET A 1 -7.86 25.31 -8.25
N LEU A 2 -8.81 24.40 -8.07
CA LEU A 2 -8.88 23.12 -8.81
C LEU A 2 -10.16 22.97 -9.63
N ILE A 3 -11.12 23.89 -9.48
CA ILE A 3 -12.45 23.82 -10.09
C ILE A 3 -12.46 24.44 -11.50
N SER A 4 -11.56 25.38 -11.77
CA SER A 4 -11.48 26.10 -13.06
C SER A 4 -10.84 25.28 -14.20
N SER A 5 -10.30 24.08 -13.95
CA SER A 5 -9.75 23.20 -15.00
C SER A 5 -10.77 22.19 -15.55
N LEU A 6 -11.99 22.14 -15.01
CA LEU A 6 -12.99 21.10 -15.34
C LEU A 6 -13.98 21.51 -16.44
N GLU A 7 -14.00 22.76 -16.91
CA GLU A 7 -14.96 23.24 -17.93
C GLU A 7 -14.82 22.56 -19.32
N GLY A 8 -13.81 21.72 -19.52
CA GLY A 8 -13.65 20.86 -20.71
C GLY A 8 -13.87 19.36 -20.47
N ALA A 9 -13.83 18.89 -19.22
CA ALA A 9 -13.84 17.46 -18.89
C ALA A 9 -15.18 16.80 -19.25
N ASP A 10 -16.30 17.48 -18.99
CA ASP A 10 -17.64 17.00 -19.35
C ASP A 10 -17.83 16.81 -20.86
N LYS A 11 -17.21 17.67 -21.67
CA LYS A 11 -17.26 17.55 -23.15
C LYS A 11 -16.41 16.38 -23.64
N ILE A 12 -15.29 16.08 -22.98
CA ILE A 12 -14.42 14.95 -23.31
C ILE A 12 -15.10 13.63 -22.93
N VAL A 13 -15.67 13.53 -21.72
CA VAL A 13 -16.38 12.32 -21.25
C VAL A 13 -17.58 11.99 -22.13
N LYS A 14 -18.28 12.99 -22.67
CA LYS A 14 -19.37 12.78 -23.64
C LYS A 14 -18.90 12.23 -24.99
N ARG A 15 -17.65 12.45 -25.38
CA ARG A 15 -17.07 11.95 -26.65
C ARG A 15 -16.48 10.54 -26.53
N LEU A 16 -16.21 10.06 -25.32
CA LEU A 16 -15.71 8.72 -25.09
C LEU A 16 -16.81 7.67 -25.28
N ASN A 17 -16.50 6.60 -26.01
CA ASN A 17 -17.36 5.44 -26.10
C ASN A 17 -17.30 4.60 -24.80
N THR A 18 -18.21 3.64 -24.66
CA THR A 18 -18.34 2.82 -23.44
C THR A 18 -17.05 2.07 -23.08
N SER A 19 -16.32 1.56 -24.08
CA SER A 19 -15.06 0.84 -23.86
C SER A 19 -13.95 1.75 -23.34
N GLU A 20 -13.84 2.98 -23.87
CA GLU A 20 -12.87 3.97 -23.42
C GLU A 20 -13.16 4.44 -21.99
N LYS A 21 -14.44 4.65 -21.65
CA LYS A 21 -14.87 4.97 -20.28
C LYS A 21 -14.49 3.86 -19.30
N ILE A 22 -14.75 2.61 -19.66
CA ILE A 22 -14.38 1.43 -18.84
C ILE A 22 -12.86 1.36 -18.66
N ASN A 23 -12.08 1.60 -19.72
CA ASN A 23 -10.62 1.59 -19.63
C ASN A 23 -10.11 2.67 -18.66
N TYR A 24 -10.68 3.88 -18.73
CA TYR A 24 -10.32 4.98 -17.84
C TYR A 24 -10.63 4.65 -16.37
N ILE A 25 -11.83 4.12 -16.10
CA ILE A 25 -12.23 3.69 -14.75
C ILE A 25 -11.28 2.59 -14.22
N ARG A 26 -10.88 1.63 -15.06
CA ARG A 26 -9.94 0.57 -14.67
C ARG A 26 -8.57 1.12 -14.30
N GLN A 27 -8.03 2.04 -15.08
CA GLN A 27 -6.74 2.67 -14.78
C GLN A 27 -6.83 3.49 -13.48
N TYR A 28 -7.91 4.25 -13.31
CA TYR A 28 -8.13 5.01 -12.09
C TYR A 28 -8.29 4.11 -10.85
N ALA A 29 -9.08 3.03 -10.97
CA ALA A 29 -9.22 2.04 -9.92
C ALA A 29 -7.90 1.36 -9.60
N TYR A 30 -7.08 1.02 -10.61
CA TYR A 30 -5.74 0.46 -10.40
C TYR A 30 -4.83 1.41 -9.63
N LEU A 31 -4.82 2.70 -9.98
CA LEU A 31 -4.03 3.72 -9.28
C LEU A 31 -4.47 3.87 -7.83
N ILE A 32 -5.79 3.97 -7.59
CA ILE A 32 -6.39 3.99 -6.26
C ILE A 32 -5.98 2.75 -5.47
N HIS A 33 -6.17 1.56 -6.03
CA HIS A 33 -5.80 0.29 -5.39
C HIS A 33 -4.31 0.26 -5.07
N ARG A 34 -3.45 0.67 -6.00
CA ARG A 34 -2.00 0.71 -5.79
C ARG A 34 -1.64 1.62 -4.62
N LEU A 35 -2.16 2.85 -4.60
CA LEU A 35 -1.90 3.82 -3.52
C LEU A 35 -2.38 3.32 -2.15
N PHE A 36 -3.63 2.85 -2.07
CA PHE A 36 -4.19 2.32 -0.82
C PHE A 36 -3.48 1.05 -0.38
N TYR A 37 -3.08 0.20 -1.32
CA TYR A 37 -2.38 -1.06 -1.02
C TYR A 37 -0.95 -0.82 -0.54
N VAL A 38 -0.21 0.15 -1.10
CA VAL A 38 1.13 0.52 -0.60
C VAL A 38 1.03 1.08 0.82
N LYS A 39 0.08 1.98 1.10
CA LYS A 39 -0.16 2.51 2.45
C LYS A 39 -0.53 1.42 3.45
N LEU A 40 -1.44 0.50 3.06
CA LEU A 40 -1.85 -0.61 3.90
C LEU A 40 -0.67 -1.53 4.23
N ARG A 41 0.17 -1.85 3.23
CA ARG A 41 1.40 -2.63 3.45
C ARG A 41 2.35 -1.91 4.39
N GLU A 42 2.60 -0.61 4.20
CA GLU A 42 3.47 0.15 5.09
C GLU A 42 2.98 0.09 6.54
N SER A 43 1.68 0.30 6.77
CA SER A 43 1.06 0.23 8.09
C SER A 43 1.23 -1.15 8.73
N GLN A 44 1.04 -2.21 7.94
CA GLN A 44 1.18 -3.58 8.40
C GLN A 44 2.63 -3.92 8.79
N TRP A 45 3.60 -3.54 7.96
CA TRP A 45 5.02 -3.77 8.25
C TRP A 45 5.51 -2.93 9.44
N LYS A 46 4.96 -1.73 9.62
CA LYS A 46 5.27 -0.86 10.76
C LYS A 46 4.75 -1.44 12.07
N TYR A 47 3.51 -1.94 12.07
CA TYR A 47 2.95 -2.67 13.22
C TYR A 47 3.84 -3.84 13.65
N TYR A 48 4.41 -4.58 12.70
CA TYR A 48 5.35 -5.67 13.03
C TYR A 48 6.68 -5.18 13.56
N TYR A 49 7.21 -4.09 13.02
CA TYR A 49 8.41 -3.47 13.56
C TYR A 49 8.18 -3.05 15.01
N ASP A 50 7.03 -2.45 15.31
CA ASP A 50 6.68 -1.98 16.65
C ASP A 50 6.53 -3.15 17.63
N ILE A 51 5.85 -4.25 17.24
CA ILE A 51 5.78 -5.47 18.06
C ILE A 51 7.19 -6.04 18.31
N GLY A 52 8.01 -6.15 17.27
CA GLY A 52 9.37 -6.68 17.41
C GLY A 52 10.24 -5.84 18.35
N MET A 53 10.05 -4.51 18.34
CA MET A 53 10.72 -3.59 19.25
C MET A 53 10.20 -3.72 20.70
N GLN A 54 8.89 -3.78 20.89
CA GLN A 54 8.26 -3.86 22.21
C GLN A 54 8.55 -5.18 22.92
N GLU A 55 8.49 -6.28 22.19
CA GLU A 55 8.59 -7.62 22.76
C GLU A 55 9.99 -8.23 22.62
N ASN A 56 10.92 -7.51 22.00
CA ASN A 56 12.25 -8.00 21.61
C ASN A 56 12.19 -9.29 20.77
N ILE A 57 11.19 -9.37 19.89
CA ILE A 57 10.94 -10.54 19.05
C ILE A 57 11.38 -10.24 17.62
N TRP A 58 12.56 -10.75 17.27
CA TRP A 58 13.08 -10.78 15.92
C TRP A 58 13.45 -12.21 15.58
N PHE A 59 13.20 -12.67 14.35
CA PHE A 59 13.70 -13.95 13.82
C PHE A 59 13.39 -15.20 14.68
N GLY A 60 12.36 -15.97 14.30
CA GLY A 60 12.09 -17.29 14.91
C GLY A 60 11.53 -17.31 16.33
N LEU A 61 11.42 -16.14 16.99
CA LEU A 61 10.87 -16.00 18.36
C LEU A 61 9.34 -15.79 18.40
N VAL A 62 8.67 -15.66 17.25
CA VAL A 62 7.19 -15.68 17.17
C VAL A 62 6.76 -17.11 16.90
N SER A 63 5.71 -17.62 17.56
CA SER A 63 5.10 -18.90 17.18
C SER A 63 4.15 -18.73 15.98
N LYS A 64 3.98 -19.77 15.14
CA LYS A 64 3.02 -19.72 14.01
C LYS A 64 1.62 -19.28 14.43
N LYS A 65 1.15 -19.72 15.61
CA LYS A 65 -0.15 -19.33 16.18
C LYS A 65 -0.23 -17.83 16.45
N ARG A 66 0.82 -17.25 17.05
CA ARG A 66 0.88 -15.81 17.34
C ARG A 66 1.01 -14.97 16.07
N ALA A 67 1.74 -15.48 15.08
CA ALA A 67 1.78 -14.90 13.75
C ALA A 67 0.37 -14.88 13.13
N ALA A 68 -0.41 -15.95 13.29
CA ALA A 68 -1.76 -16.01 12.76
C ALA A 68 -2.73 -15.04 13.44
N MET A 69 -2.69 -14.94 14.77
CA MET A 69 -3.49 -13.98 15.53
C MET A 69 -3.23 -12.52 15.13
N ASN A 70 -2.05 -12.22 14.61
CA ASN A 70 -1.63 -10.87 14.24
C ASN A 70 -1.49 -10.70 12.72
N SER A 71 -1.99 -11.64 11.92
CA SER A 71 -1.92 -11.60 10.44
C SER A 71 -0.49 -11.54 9.86
N MET A 72 0.52 -12.01 10.61
CA MET A 72 1.96 -11.88 10.29
C MET A 72 2.55 -13.03 9.47
N HIS A 73 1.74 -13.83 8.78
CA HIS A 73 2.23 -15.06 8.13
C HIS A 73 3.37 -14.80 7.12
N HIS A 74 3.34 -13.66 6.42
CA HIS A 74 4.34 -13.31 5.40
C HIS A 74 5.62 -12.66 5.95
N THR A 75 5.54 -12.09 7.15
CA THR A 75 6.64 -11.39 7.84
C THR A 75 7.26 -12.23 8.96
N TYR A 76 6.60 -13.34 9.31
CA TYR A 76 7.04 -14.35 10.25
C TYR A 76 8.49 -14.78 10.03
N GLY A 77 9.29 -14.74 11.09
CA GLY A 77 10.67 -15.23 11.07
C GLY A 77 11.64 -14.41 10.23
N ARG A 78 11.25 -13.24 9.72
CA ARG A 78 12.17 -12.33 9.02
C ARG A 78 13.06 -11.58 10.02
N SER A 79 14.27 -11.22 9.57
CA SER A 79 15.21 -10.46 10.39
C SER A 79 14.78 -9.01 10.50
N LYS A 80 15.17 -8.32 11.57
CA LYS A 80 14.95 -6.89 11.75
C LYS A 80 15.44 -6.09 10.54
N THR A 81 16.62 -6.42 10.04
CA THR A 81 17.23 -5.77 8.86
C THR A 81 16.33 -5.85 7.63
N LEU A 82 15.75 -7.02 7.34
CA LEU A 82 14.84 -7.19 6.20
C LEU A 82 13.55 -6.38 6.35
N ILE A 83 12.98 -6.35 7.56
CA ILE A 83 11.78 -5.55 7.87
C ILE A 83 12.08 -4.06 7.63
N VAL A 84 13.20 -3.56 8.13
CA VAL A 84 13.62 -2.16 7.95
C VAL A 84 13.83 -1.83 6.48
N GLN A 85 14.55 -2.68 5.73
CA GLN A 85 14.76 -2.48 4.29
C GLN A 85 13.43 -2.42 3.52
N HIS A 86 12.49 -3.29 3.87
CA HIS A 86 11.17 -3.31 3.23
C HIS A 86 10.36 -2.04 3.54
N LEU A 87 10.37 -1.60 4.80
CA LEU A 87 9.75 -0.34 5.21
C LEU A 87 10.35 0.87 4.48
N THR A 88 11.68 0.95 4.37
CA THR A 88 12.34 2.02 3.60
C THR A 88 11.92 2.01 2.13
N THR A 89 11.76 0.83 1.53
CA THR A 89 11.31 0.69 0.14
C THR A 89 9.87 1.19 -0.02
N LEU A 90 8.97 0.82 0.90
CA LEU A 90 7.58 1.28 0.88
C LEU A 90 7.47 2.79 1.12
N GLN A 91 8.28 3.35 2.02
CA GLN A 91 8.34 4.79 2.27
C GLN A 91 8.81 5.55 1.02
N ARG A 92 9.81 5.04 0.29
CA ARG A 92 10.23 5.64 -0.98
C ARG A 92 9.11 5.60 -2.03
N GLN A 93 8.42 4.47 -2.16
CA GLN A 93 7.27 4.36 -3.08
C GLN A 93 6.16 5.36 -2.73
N LEU A 94 5.89 5.56 -1.44
CA LEU A 94 4.93 6.57 -1.00
C LEU A 94 5.39 8.00 -1.30
N GLN A 95 6.69 8.30 -1.17
CA GLN A 95 7.25 9.61 -1.49
C GLN A 95 7.26 9.91 -2.99
N GLU A 96 7.48 8.90 -3.84
CA GLU A 96 7.44 9.04 -5.30
C GLU A 96 6.01 9.21 -5.84
N ASP A 97 5.00 8.71 -5.10
CA ASP A 97 3.59 8.78 -5.46
C ASP A 97 2.87 10.06 -4.90
N HIS A 98 3.60 10.97 -4.26
CA HIS A 98 3.12 12.24 -3.67
C HIS A 98 3.57 13.47 -4.46
#